data_AF-A0A1Y4NXI5-F1
#
_entry.id   AF-A0A1Y4NXI5-F1
#
_cell.length_a   1.000
_cell.length_b   1.000
_cell.length_c   1.000
_cell.angle_alpha   90.00
_cell.angle_beta   90.00
_cell.angle_gamma   90.00
#
_symmetry.space_group_name_H-M   'P 1'
#
loop_
_entity.id
_entity.type
_entity.pdbx_description
1 polymer ?
#
loop_
_entity_poly.entity_id
_entity_poly.type
_entity_poly.pdbx_seq_one_letter_code
_entity_poly.pdbx_strand_id
1 'polypeptide(L)'
;MKRGKAVLIGALLAVLITGHAKAQENASETVPKEFSGTRTTICRIAQSDLDNFVSGGRASLEMVLVQNQQEWFTCMTKSQGRNLYLVLTFSFESYDDYEEKVTYLLGQDPVTTYRSEDQPYMENFSPEELFNYLELAMEQKYMTEEDGLTEFMRVQADTVELNGTEYTGSRALNTGKAENISFENVHVITYLEENGDWTRKIECSTDEKNSDRIFSVMKERSNSCNASFENDTRTCSITFTAGTEEELVKKTMMVLETSVNIRHRKYYKDDSTVRMETEESIDAEALLTKEGGFSWQMELTEDYINLSGQLLTNEEESGSQNKEATTTVRENTVIYEGREGEVKFYYDEAVMCDCILIQTDLSDELSKLKRTITFCMDGRIADDYHEQIKEEISSRMQDGDSLRIYDDRGKRFYEVSFQSWFVKDIESFTEEMLGVEKVSFEVERKVFPVMESSIEESFSLPVGKANTYSGKIELLYILPDHAESSGIENTGSQVMYTCNDNGRYSEKIEFTCFHYKKLVLYIIAVFLLAVVTVAVLGVIRNKKRLWVAVKQERGSKKKREAKKEVAIRSVAGQSAEWQNRYCPRCGALHKKGGKFCGKCGYKF
;
A
#
# COMPACT_ATOMS: atom_id res chain seq x y z
N MET A 1 57.41 -1.74 20.52
CA MET A 1 56.44 -0.65 20.76
C MET A 1 55.11 -1.02 20.10
N LYS A 2 54.21 -1.68 20.83
CA LYS A 2 52.87 -2.11 20.35
C LYS A 2 51.90 -2.15 21.54
N ARG A 3 51.38 -1.01 21.95
CA ARG A 3 50.19 -0.85 22.82
C ARG A 3 49.67 0.56 22.60
N GLY A 4 48.68 0.74 21.73
CA GLY A 4 48.15 2.08 21.40
C GLY A 4 46.89 2.12 20.54
N LYS A 5 46.39 0.99 20.02
CA LYS A 5 45.20 0.97 19.16
C LYS A 5 43.88 0.59 19.86
N ALA A 6 43.93 -0.09 21.01
CA ALA A 6 42.72 -0.54 21.71
C ALA A 6 42.10 0.51 22.67
N VAL A 7 42.84 1.56 23.04
CA VAL A 7 42.37 2.57 24.02
C VAL A 7 41.55 3.69 23.37
N LEU A 8 41.67 3.91 22.05
CA LEU A 8 41.02 5.04 21.39
C LEU A 8 39.56 4.78 20.98
N ILE A 9 39.17 3.53 20.70
CA ILE A 9 37.78 3.17 20.33
C ILE A 9 36.88 3.20 21.58
N GLY A 10 37.36 2.67 22.71
CA GLY A 10 36.65 2.72 23.99
C GLY A 10 36.44 4.15 24.51
N ALA A 11 37.34 5.08 24.20
CA ALA A 11 37.16 6.50 24.54
C ALA A 11 36.17 7.23 23.61
N LEU A 12 35.90 6.68 22.40
CA LEU A 12 34.91 7.23 21.48
C LEU A 12 33.48 6.85 21.91
N LEU A 13 33.26 5.60 22.33
CA LEU A 13 31.98 5.15 22.90
C LEU A 13 31.66 5.83 24.24
N ALA A 14 32.64 5.95 25.15
CA ALA A 14 32.39 6.46 26.51
C ALA A 14 32.02 7.95 26.59
N VAL A 15 32.27 8.75 25.53
CA VAL A 15 31.95 10.18 25.50
C VAL A 15 30.57 10.46 24.87
N LEU A 16 29.94 9.48 24.20
CA LEU A 16 28.68 9.67 23.48
C LEU A 16 27.44 9.10 24.20
N ILE A 17 27.61 8.19 25.18
CA ILE A 17 26.49 7.52 25.88
C ILE A 17 25.86 8.39 27.00
N THR A 18 26.33 9.62 27.24
CA THR A 18 25.72 10.51 28.25
C THR A 18 24.53 11.28 27.67
N GLY A 19 23.42 10.60 27.45
CA GLY A 19 22.14 11.16 27.00
C GLY A 19 20.93 10.44 27.60
N HIS A 20 20.52 10.87 28.80
CA HIS A 20 19.21 10.68 29.45
C HIS A 20 18.64 9.25 29.62
N ALA A 21 19.12 8.52 30.64
CA ALA A 21 18.30 7.50 31.31
C ALA A 21 17.77 8.06 32.64
N LYS A 22 16.46 8.39 32.71
CA LYS A 22 15.77 8.55 33.99
C LYS A 22 15.30 7.16 34.44
N ALA A 23 16.05 6.57 35.37
CA ALA A 23 15.64 5.36 36.07
C ALA A 23 14.40 5.65 36.92
N GLN A 24 13.33 4.89 36.70
CA GLN A 24 12.28 4.71 37.70
C GLN A 24 12.11 3.21 37.93
N GLU A 25 12.58 2.77 39.08
CA GLU A 25 12.47 1.40 39.58
C GLU A 25 11.08 1.25 40.23
N ASN A 26 10.31 0.22 39.83
CA ASN A 26 9.52 -0.60 40.76
C ASN A 26 8.81 -1.79 40.07
N ALA A 27 8.94 -2.94 40.75
CA ALA A 27 8.03 -4.07 40.85
C ALA A 27 7.85 -5.04 39.66
N SER A 28 8.64 -6.12 39.75
CA SER A 28 8.31 -7.52 39.45
C SER A 28 6.84 -7.84 39.12
N GLU A 29 6.55 -7.90 37.81
CA GLU A 29 5.66 -8.88 37.18
C GLU A 29 6.42 -9.42 35.97
N THR A 30 6.33 -10.73 35.69
CA THR A 30 6.97 -11.36 34.54
C THR A 30 6.27 -10.89 33.26
N VAL A 31 6.76 -9.79 32.70
CA VAL A 31 6.40 -9.25 31.38
C VAL A 31 7.22 -10.00 30.32
N PRO A 32 6.62 -10.46 29.20
CA PRO A 32 7.38 -11.00 28.08
C PRO A 32 8.39 -9.95 27.60
N LYS A 33 9.63 -10.33 27.32
CA LYS A 33 10.67 -9.35 26.93
C LYS A 33 10.28 -8.66 25.62
N GLU A 34 9.85 -7.41 25.72
CA GLU A 34 9.52 -6.53 24.59
C GLU A 34 10.78 -6.30 23.74
N PHE A 35 10.68 -6.52 22.42
CA PHE A 35 11.73 -6.24 21.42
C PHE A 35 12.05 -4.74 21.40
N SER A 36 12.95 -4.32 22.27
CA SER A 36 13.23 -2.91 22.55
C SER A 36 14.71 -2.70 22.79
N GLY A 37 15.21 -1.51 22.48
CA GLY A 37 16.65 -1.32 22.44
C GLY A 37 17.16 -0.02 21.88
N THR A 38 18.46 0.01 21.64
CA THR A 38 19.18 1.13 21.02
C THR A 38 20.25 0.58 20.09
N ARG A 39 20.37 1.18 18.90
CA ARG A 39 21.41 0.86 17.91
C ARG A 39 22.33 2.06 17.73
N THR A 40 23.63 1.80 17.63
CA THR A 40 24.65 2.78 17.27
C THR A 40 25.58 2.20 16.21
N THR A 41 25.61 2.82 15.04
CA THR A 41 26.42 2.41 13.90
C THR A 41 27.45 3.47 13.57
N ILE A 42 28.71 3.06 13.41
CA ILE A 42 29.84 3.94 13.12
C ILE A 42 30.47 3.53 11.79
N CYS A 43 30.35 4.40 10.79
CA CYS A 43 30.96 4.22 9.48
C CYS A 43 32.10 5.20 9.25
N ARG A 44 33.15 4.77 8.55
CA ARG A 44 34.28 5.59 8.13
C ARG A 44 34.25 5.79 6.62
N ILE A 45 34.41 7.04 6.18
CA ILE A 45 34.64 7.41 4.78
C ILE A 45 36.02 8.07 4.69
N ALA A 46 36.81 7.73 3.66
CA ALA A 46 38.06 8.44 3.42
C ALA A 46 37.78 9.81 2.80
N GLN A 47 38.60 10.82 3.12
CA GLN A 47 38.45 12.16 2.55
C GLN A 47 38.62 12.16 1.03
N SER A 48 39.49 11.30 0.48
CA SER A 48 39.64 11.14 -0.98
C SER A 48 38.35 10.74 -1.65
N ASP A 49 37.61 9.83 -1.03
CA ASP A 49 36.39 9.27 -1.61
C ASP A 49 35.29 10.33 -1.54
N LEU A 50 35.19 11.06 -0.42
CA LEU A 50 34.28 12.21 -0.32
C LEU A 50 34.56 13.30 -1.36
N ASP A 51 35.83 13.61 -1.60
CA ASP A 51 36.20 14.69 -2.52
C ASP A 51 35.98 14.29 -3.99
N ASN A 52 36.00 12.99 -4.30
CA ASN A 52 35.79 12.46 -5.63
C ASN A 52 34.30 12.21 -5.94
N PHE A 53 33.57 11.60 -5.01
CA PHE A 53 32.22 11.06 -5.28
C PHE A 53 31.08 11.95 -4.78
N VAL A 54 31.37 12.94 -3.93
CA VAL A 54 30.36 13.87 -3.41
C VAL A 54 30.59 15.26 -3.98
N SER A 55 29.65 15.76 -4.76
CA SER A 55 29.66 17.14 -5.26
C SER A 55 29.62 18.15 -4.11
N GLY A 56 30.68 18.95 -3.97
CA GLY A 56 30.91 19.86 -2.84
C GLY A 56 31.48 19.19 -1.58
N GLY A 57 31.84 17.91 -1.69
CA GLY A 57 32.56 17.11 -0.72
C GLY A 57 31.88 17.06 0.64
N ARG A 58 32.70 17.15 1.69
CA ARG A 58 32.24 17.06 3.08
C ARG A 58 31.15 18.06 3.46
N ALA A 59 31.28 19.33 3.05
CA ALA A 59 30.35 20.38 3.48
C ALA A 59 28.93 20.11 2.96
N SER A 60 28.84 19.60 1.73
CA SER A 60 27.63 19.11 1.10
C SER A 60 27.01 17.94 1.89
N LEU A 61 27.80 16.92 2.23
CA LEU A 61 27.33 15.79 3.04
C LEU A 61 26.80 16.24 4.40
N GLU A 62 27.53 17.13 5.10
CA GLU A 62 27.10 17.68 6.39
C GLU A 62 25.80 18.49 6.29
N MET A 63 25.62 19.24 5.21
CA MET A 63 24.37 19.96 4.96
C MET A 63 23.20 18.99 4.74
N VAL A 64 23.38 17.95 3.92
CA VAL A 64 22.33 16.95 3.67
C VAL A 64 22.00 16.19 4.95
N LEU A 65 22.99 15.84 5.75
CA LEU A 65 22.79 15.26 7.08
C LEU A 65 21.88 16.13 7.95
N VAL A 66 22.19 17.42 8.11
CA VAL A 66 21.37 18.33 8.93
C VAL A 66 19.94 18.46 8.39
N GLN A 67 19.78 18.48 7.06
CA GLN A 67 18.47 18.62 6.42
C GLN A 67 17.59 17.37 6.54
N ASN A 68 18.17 16.20 6.77
CA ASN A 68 17.46 14.91 6.78
C ASN A 68 17.47 14.23 8.17
N GLN A 69 17.83 14.95 9.23
CA GLN A 69 17.65 14.46 10.61
C GLN A 69 16.16 14.27 10.91
N GLN A 70 15.84 13.21 11.65
CA GLN A 70 14.52 13.00 12.23
C GLN A 70 14.58 13.13 13.75
N GLU A 71 13.43 13.37 14.39
CA GLU A 71 13.39 13.52 15.86
C GLU A 71 13.80 12.24 16.61
N TRP A 72 13.67 11.07 15.97
CA TRP A 72 13.88 9.76 16.56
C TRP A 72 15.28 9.16 16.35
N PHE A 73 16.14 9.78 15.52
CA PHE A 73 17.55 9.38 15.40
C PHE A 73 18.48 10.58 15.46
N THR A 74 19.76 10.30 15.65
CA THR A 74 20.83 11.29 15.54
C THR A 74 21.93 10.74 14.66
N CYS A 75 22.23 11.43 13.57
CA CYS A 75 23.42 11.17 12.77
C CYS A 75 24.44 12.31 12.90
N MET A 76 25.64 12.04 13.41
CA MET A 76 26.69 13.04 13.59
C MET A 76 27.96 12.70 12.82
N THR A 77 28.69 13.73 12.40
CA THR A 77 30.01 13.58 11.80
C THR A 77 31.12 13.85 12.80
N LYS A 78 32.22 13.10 12.71
CA LYS A 78 33.45 13.34 13.47
C LYS A 78 34.65 13.20 12.56
N SER A 79 35.48 14.22 12.49
CA SER A 79 36.71 14.18 11.71
C SER A 79 37.86 13.63 12.53
N GLN A 80 38.62 12.71 11.94
CA GLN A 80 39.85 12.23 12.53
C GLN A 80 40.88 11.92 11.44
N GLY A 81 41.89 12.79 11.34
CA GLY A 81 42.91 12.69 10.30
C GLY A 81 42.32 12.95 8.90
N ARG A 82 42.54 12.01 7.98
CA ARG A 82 41.98 12.04 6.60
C ARG A 82 40.69 11.25 6.46
N ASN A 83 39.99 11.01 7.57
CA ASN A 83 38.76 10.25 7.58
C ASN A 83 37.64 11.06 8.21
N LEU A 84 36.45 10.90 7.64
CA LEU A 84 35.19 11.31 8.24
C LEU A 84 34.54 10.07 8.86
N TYR A 85 34.06 10.20 10.08
CA TYR A 85 33.28 9.17 10.75
C TYR A 85 31.84 9.65 10.84
N LEU A 86 30.90 8.83 10.41
CA LEU A 86 29.47 9.03 10.62
C LEU A 86 29.03 8.14 11.77
N VAL A 87 28.25 8.70 12.69
CA VAL A 87 27.73 8.00 13.87
C VAL A 87 26.21 8.15 13.86
N LEU A 88 25.52 7.07 13.54
CA LEU A 88 24.06 6.97 13.57
C LEU A 88 23.64 6.31 14.89
N THR A 89 22.71 6.93 15.62
CA THR A 89 22.14 6.38 16.85
C THR A 89 20.63 6.55 16.85
N PHE A 90 19.89 5.50 17.18
CA PHE A 90 18.44 5.54 17.41
C PHE A 90 18.00 4.50 18.44
N SER A 91 16.87 4.75 19.09
CA SER A 91 16.24 3.82 20.03
C SER A 91 14.92 3.31 19.46
N PHE A 92 14.49 2.13 19.88
CA PHE A 92 13.26 1.50 19.44
C PHE A 92 12.54 0.81 20.60
N GLU A 93 11.20 0.85 20.58
CA GLU A 93 10.35 0.39 21.69
C GLU A 93 9.65 -0.95 21.39
N SER A 94 9.56 -1.33 20.10
CA SER A 94 8.99 -2.60 19.65
C SER A 94 9.70 -3.10 18.37
N TYR A 95 9.37 -4.32 17.94
CA TYR A 95 9.80 -4.83 16.62
C TYR A 95 9.25 -3.98 15.49
N ASP A 96 7.94 -3.66 15.52
CA ASP A 96 7.29 -2.85 14.49
C ASP A 96 7.93 -1.44 14.41
N ASP A 97 8.26 -0.83 15.55
CA ASP A 97 8.96 0.46 15.61
C ASP A 97 10.40 0.35 15.09
N TYR A 98 11.10 -0.76 15.38
CA TYR A 98 12.42 -1.03 14.79
C TYR A 98 12.34 -1.19 13.27
N GLU A 99 11.39 -1.98 12.78
CA GLU A 99 11.18 -2.24 11.36
C GLU A 99 10.83 -0.94 10.63
N GLU A 100 9.90 -0.13 11.12
CA GLU A 100 9.57 1.18 10.54
C GLU A 100 10.81 2.09 10.42
N LYS A 101 11.61 2.17 11.49
CA LYS A 101 12.82 3.00 11.53
C LYS A 101 13.90 2.50 10.58
N VAL A 102 14.11 1.19 10.52
CA VAL A 102 15.08 0.59 9.61
C VAL A 102 14.61 0.70 8.16
N THR A 103 13.33 0.48 7.87
CA THR A 103 12.74 0.73 6.54
C THR A 103 12.97 2.16 6.09
N TYR A 104 12.80 3.15 6.98
CA TYR A 104 13.12 4.54 6.66
C TYR A 104 14.61 4.73 6.31
N LEU A 105 15.51 4.15 7.09
CA LEU A 105 16.97 4.30 6.91
C LEU A 105 17.49 3.60 5.65
N LEU A 106 16.94 2.42 5.34
CA LEU A 106 17.27 1.61 4.18
C LEU A 106 16.57 2.11 2.90
N GLY A 107 15.43 2.78 3.02
CA GLY A 107 14.57 3.14 1.88
C GLY A 107 13.75 1.97 1.31
N GLN A 108 13.82 0.80 1.94
CA GLN A 108 13.13 -0.43 1.56
C GLN A 108 12.89 -1.30 2.80
N ASP A 109 11.93 -2.22 2.70
CA ASP A 109 11.60 -3.13 3.79
C ASP A 109 12.74 -4.13 4.04
N PRO A 110 13.23 -4.28 5.29
CA PRO A 110 14.25 -5.27 5.62
C PRO A 110 13.65 -6.67 5.67
N VAL A 111 14.46 -7.68 5.35
CA VAL A 111 14.10 -9.09 5.61
C VAL A 111 14.72 -9.51 6.93
N THR A 112 13.87 -9.96 7.87
CA THR A 112 14.32 -10.42 9.19
C THR A 112 13.74 -11.78 9.58
N THR A 113 14.37 -12.47 10.54
CA THR A 113 13.91 -13.78 11.04
C THR A 113 12.94 -13.69 12.23
N TYR A 114 12.52 -12.50 12.66
CA TYR A 114 11.70 -12.34 13.87
C TYR A 114 10.33 -13.04 13.76
N ARG A 115 10.03 -13.96 14.68
CA ARG A 115 8.70 -14.62 14.81
C ARG A 115 8.33 -15.09 16.23
N SER A 116 9.29 -15.40 17.12
CA SER A 116 9.02 -15.81 18.52
C SER A 116 10.27 -15.78 19.42
N GLU A 117 10.10 -15.97 20.74
CA GLU A 117 11.17 -15.91 21.76
C GLU A 117 12.33 -16.92 21.55
N ASP A 118 12.10 -18.01 20.82
CA ASP A 118 13.07 -19.12 20.69
C ASP A 118 13.90 -19.07 19.39
N GLN A 119 13.64 -18.12 18.48
CA GLN A 119 14.39 -17.99 17.23
C GLN A 119 15.42 -16.85 17.30
N PRO A 120 16.62 -17.06 16.74
CA PRO A 120 17.59 -15.99 16.63
C PRO A 120 17.05 -14.89 15.70
N TYR A 121 17.27 -13.65 16.11
CA TYR A 121 17.03 -12.48 15.30
C TYR A 121 18.21 -12.27 14.35
N MET A 122 17.90 -12.16 13.07
CA MET A 122 18.86 -11.91 12.00
C MET A 122 18.27 -10.91 11.02
N GLU A 123 19.14 -10.07 10.45
CA GLU A 123 18.80 -9.09 9.43
C GLU A 123 19.59 -9.35 8.12
N ASN A 124 19.00 -9.00 6.98
CA ASN A 124 19.60 -9.23 5.65
C ASN A 124 20.54 -8.12 5.19
N PHE A 125 20.58 -6.99 5.90
CA PHE A 125 21.36 -5.82 5.49
C PHE A 125 22.61 -5.64 6.34
N SER A 126 23.64 -5.09 5.71
CA SER A 126 24.88 -4.67 6.37
C SER A 126 24.71 -3.32 7.08
N PRO A 127 25.45 -3.04 8.17
CA PRO A 127 25.25 -1.80 8.94
C PRO A 127 25.46 -0.50 8.16
N GLU A 128 26.31 -0.50 7.14
CA GLU A 128 26.52 0.66 6.26
C GLU A 128 25.27 1.04 5.45
N GLU A 129 24.38 0.09 5.16
CA GLU A 129 23.13 0.35 4.42
C GLU A 129 22.16 1.22 5.19
N LEU A 130 22.28 1.30 6.53
CA LEU A 130 21.48 2.23 7.35
C LEU A 130 21.74 3.70 7.02
N PHE A 131 22.75 4.00 6.20
CA PHE A 131 23.01 5.35 5.70
C PHE A 131 22.40 5.60 4.31
N ASN A 132 21.64 4.65 3.74
CA ASN A 132 21.05 4.78 2.41
C ASN A 132 20.07 5.96 2.30
N TYR A 133 19.38 6.34 3.38
CA TYR A 133 18.55 7.55 3.40
C TYR A 133 19.33 8.83 3.03
N LEU A 134 20.65 8.87 3.29
CA LEU A 134 21.50 9.98 2.85
C LEU A 134 21.80 9.90 1.37
N GLU A 135 22.09 8.71 0.87
CA GLU A 135 22.31 8.45 -0.55
C GLU A 135 21.11 8.91 -1.36
N LEU A 136 19.91 8.45 -1.01
CA LEU A 136 18.64 8.87 -1.62
C LEU A 136 18.43 10.40 -1.56
N ALA A 137 18.77 11.04 -0.44
CA ALA A 137 18.64 12.49 -0.30
C ALA A 137 19.69 13.29 -1.11
N MET A 138 20.83 12.67 -1.42
CA MET A 138 21.89 13.25 -2.25
C MET A 138 21.61 13.05 -3.74
N GLU A 139 21.09 11.88 -4.14
CA GLU A 139 20.64 11.57 -5.49
C GLU A 139 19.57 12.57 -5.96
N GLN A 140 18.57 12.87 -5.12
CA GLN A 140 17.54 13.88 -5.39
C GLN A 140 18.09 15.28 -5.69
N LYS A 141 19.33 15.56 -5.29
CA LYS A 141 20.01 16.84 -5.50
C LYS A 141 21.13 16.75 -6.53
N TYR A 142 21.27 15.61 -7.21
CA TYR A 142 22.33 15.32 -8.17
C TYR A 142 23.72 15.54 -7.55
N MET A 143 23.94 15.02 -6.34
CA MET A 143 25.15 15.27 -5.54
C MET A 143 26.14 14.09 -5.47
N THR A 144 25.76 12.91 -5.96
CA THR A 144 26.60 11.70 -6.04
C THR A 144 26.91 11.37 -7.50
N GLU A 145 28.04 10.69 -7.74
CA GLU A 145 28.33 10.05 -9.05
C GLU A 145 27.54 8.72 -9.19
N GLU A 146 27.81 7.92 -10.23
CA GLU A 146 27.11 6.64 -10.47
C GLU A 146 27.27 5.65 -9.30
N ASP A 147 28.41 5.69 -8.60
CA ASP A 147 28.68 4.86 -7.43
C ASP A 147 28.05 5.47 -6.16
N GLY A 148 27.32 4.63 -5.42
CA GLY A 148 26.59 5.01 -4.21
C GLY A 148 27.48 5.43 -3.05
N LEU A 149 27.00 6.35 -2.19
CA LEU A 149 27.73 6.80 -1.00
C LEU A 149 28.09 5.61 -0.07
N THR A 150 27.19 4.64 0.04
CA THR A 150 27.35 3.44 0.87
C THR A 150 28.54 2.58 0.45
N GLU A 151 28.90 2.55 -0.84
CA GLU A 151 30.02 1.76 -1.38
C GLU A 151 31.39 2.17 -0.80
N PHE A 152 31.53 3.45 -0.45
CA PHE A 152 32.76 4.00 0.12
C PHE A 152 32.77 4.00 1.66
N MET A 153 31.69 3.57 2.29
CA MET A 153 31.62 3.44 3.74
C MET A 153 32.31 2.16 4.21
N ARG A 154 32.99 2.25 5.35
CA ARG A 154 33.57 1.09 6.04
C ARG A 154 33.13 1.07 7.48
N VAL A 155 32.33 0.06 7.85
CA VAL A 155 31.86 -0.13 9.24
C VAL A 155 33.05 -0.26 10.17
N GLN A 156 33.02 0.52 11.25
CA GLN A 156 34.02 0.50 12.32
C GLN A 156 33.49 -0.21 13.55
N ALA A 157 32.20 -0.02 13.84
CA ALA A 157 31.46 -0.70 14.88
C ALA A 157 29.97 -0.55 14.60
N ASP A 158 29.21 -1.60 14.87
CA ASP A 158 27.77 -1.59 15.00
C ASP A 158 27.41 -2.24 16.33
N THR A 159 26.76 -1.49 17.21
CA THR A 159 26.40 -1.92 18.55
C THR A 159 24.89 -1.82 18.71
N VAL A 160 24.25 -2.94 19.04
CA VAL A 160 22.82 -3.04 19.28
C VAL A 160 22.60 -3.56 20.69
N GLU A 161 21.99 -2.76 21.54
CA GLU A 161 21.41 -3.22 22.79
C GLU A 161 19.97 -3.68 22.50
N LEU A 162 19.71 -4.98 22.63
CA LEU A 162 18.38 -5.57 22.42
C LEU A 162 17.97 -6.35 23.66
N ASN A 163 16.85 -5.95 24.28
CA ASN A 163 16.27 -6.60 25.47
C ASN A 163 17.28 -6.75 26.64
N GLY A 164 18.14 -5.73 26.79
CA GLY A 164 19.22 -5.64 27.77
C GLY A 164 20.48 -6.46 27.45
N THR A 165 20.59 -7.02 26.24
CA THR A 165 21.78 -7.74 25.76
C THR A 165 22.48 -6.91 24.69
N GLU A 166 23.78 -6.69 24.87
CA GLU A 166 24.60 -5.95 23.89
C GLU A 166 25.19 -6.91 22.85
N TYR A 167 24.94 -6.61 21.58
CA TYR A 167 25.53 -7.25 20.41
C TYR A 167 26.42 -6.22 19.73
N THR A 168 27.71 -6.55 19.53
CA THR A 168 28.65 -5.65 18.84
C THR A 168 29.37 -6.39 17.73
N GLY A 169 29.41 -5.79 16.54
CA GLY A 169 30.03 -6.37 15.36
C GLY A 169 30.36 -5.33 14.28
N SER A 170 30.65 -5.84 13.09
CA SER A 170 30.85 -5.04 11.87
C SER A 170 30.10 -5.62 10.67
N ARG A 171 29.16 -6.53 10.94
CA ARG A 171 28.35 -7.29 9.99
C ARG A 171 26.89 -7.15 10.42
N ALA A 172 25.98 -7.65 9.59
CA ALA A 172 24.56 -7.71 9.92
C ALA A 172 24.32 -8.29 11.33
N LEU A 173 23.36 -7.72 12.06
CA LEU A 173 23.00 -8.20 13.38
C LEU A 173 22.51 -9.65 13.30
N ASN A 174 23.15 -10.51 14.09
CA ASN A 174 22.75 -11.89 14.29
C ASN A 174 22.82 -12.20 15.79
N THR A 175 21.67 -12.49 16.40
CA THR A 175 21.56 -12.84 17.83
C THR A 175 21.65 -14.35 18.08
N GLY A 176 21.84 -15.14 17.02
CA GLY A 176 22.13 -16.56 17.08
C GLY A 176 23.37 -16.89 17.91
N LYS A 177 23.39 -18.13 18.41
CA LYS A 177 24.55 -18.60 19.17
C LYS A 177 25.73 -18.65 18.23
N ALA A 178 26.85 -18.04 18.64
CA ALA A 178 28.11 -18.08 17.92
C ALA A 178 28.70 -19.50 17.96
N GLU A 179 28.10 -20.42 17.20
CA GLU A 179 28.70 -21.71 16.90
C GLU A 179 29.65 -21.52 15.72
N ASN A 180 30.96 -21.64 15.98
CA ASN A 180 31.98 -21.61 14.93
C ASN A 180 31.79 -22.84 14.03
N ILE A 181 30.97 -22.70 12.99
CA ILE A 181 30.81 -23.65 11.91
C ILE A 181 31.52 -23.06 10.70
N SER A 182 32.40 -23.86 10.11
CA SER A 182 33.12 -23.47 8.92
C SER A 182 33.20 -24.66 7.98
N PHE A 183 32.98 -24.42 6.70
CA PHE A 183 32.93 -25.44 5.66
C PHE A 183 34.19 -25.39 4.78
N GLU A 184 34.55 -26.54 4.23
CA GLU A 184 35.54 -26.65 3.15
C GLU A 184 34.94 -26.13 1.85
N ASN A 185 33.68 -26.43 1.56
CA ASN A 185 32.98 -25.86 0.41
C ASN A 185 31.50 -25.65 0.73
N VAL A 186 30.93 -24.59 0.15
CA VAL A 186 29.48 -24.32 0.13
C VAL A 186 29.08 -24.14 -1.33
N HIS A 187 28.05 -24.87 -1.75
CA HIS A 187 27.46 -24.77 -3.08
C HIS A 187 25.96 -24.50 -2.95
N VAL A 188 25.51 -23.37 -3.47
CA VAL A 188 24.09 -22.97 -3.43
C VAL A 188 23.52 -23.14 -4.84
N ILE A 189 22.44 -23.92 -4.95
CA ILE A 189 21.72 -24.13 -6.21
C ILE A 189 20.30 -23.63 -6.02
N THR A 190 19.84 -22.75 -6.90
CA THR A 190 18.48 -22.21 -6.90
C THR A 190 17.80 -22.50 -8.22
N TYR A 191 16.54 -22.92 -8.17
CA TYR A 191 15.68 -23.13 -9.32
C TYR A 191 14.48 -22.20 -9.16
N LEU A 192 14.15 -21.44 -10.19
CA LEU A 192 12.86 -20.76 -10.30
C LEU A 192 11.91 -21.66 -11.11
N GLU A 193 10.91 -22.21 -10.44
CA GLU A 193 9.95 -23.13 -11.04
C GLU A 193 8.94 -22.37 -11.92
N GLU A 194 8.30 -23.04 -12.89
CA GLU A 194 7.31 -22.41 -13.79
C GLU A 194 6.09 -21.81 -13.05
N ASN A 195 5.82 -22.26 -11.83
CA ASN A 195 4.72 -21.72 -11.01
C ASN A 195 5.10 -20.44 -10.25
N GLY A 196 6.36 -20.00 -10.30
CA GLY A 196 6.90 -18.85 -9.58
C GLY A 196 7.52 -19.18 -8.23
N ASP A 197 7.48 -20.45 -7.78
CA ASP A 197 8.11 -20.88 -6.54
C ASP A 197 9.64 -21.00 -6.72
N TRP A 198 10.36 -20.73 -5.65
CA TRP A 198 11.81 -20.92 -5.55
C TRP A 198 12.12 -22.26 -4.89
N THR A 199 12.96 -23.09 -5.52
CA THR A 199 13.55 -24.27 -4.88
C THR A 199 15.03 -24.01 -4.67
N ARG A 200 15.51 -24.08 -3.42
CA ARG A 200 16.93 -23.91 -3.09
C ARG A 200 17.52 -25.16 -2.44
N LYS A 201 18.66 -25.59 -2.97
CA LYS A 201 19.50 -26.67 -2.43
C LYS A 201 20.85 -26.08 -2.02
N ILE A 202 21.26 -26.34 -0.78
CA ILE A 202 22.54 -25.92 -0.22
C ILE A 202 23.35 -27.17 0.11
N GLU A 203 24.49 -27.32 -0.54
CA GLU A 203 25.43 -28.41 -0.32
C GLU A 203 26.66 -27.89 0.41
N CYS A 204 26.95 -28.46 1.57
CA CYS A 204 28.10 -28.10 2.38
C CYS A 204 29.03 -29.30 2.54
N SER A 205 30.34 -29.05 2.49
CA SER A 205 31.37 -30.05 2.79
C SER A 205 32.22 -29.64 3.98
N THR A 206 32.64 -30.61 4.78
CA THR A 206 33.43 -30.41 6.00
C THR A 206 34.50 -31.47 6.14
N ASP A 207 35.46 -31.20 7.03
CA ASP A 207 36.35 -32.23 7.52
C ASP A 207 35.56 -33.29 8.33
N GLU A 208 36.04 -34.54 8.28
CA GLU A 208 35.41 -35.70 8.92
C GLU A 208 35.42 -35.62 10.47
N LYS A 209 36.29 -34.80 11.08
CA LYS A 209 36.38 -34.71 12.55
C LYS A 209 35.25 -33.87 13.13
N ASN A 210 34.80 -32.87 12.38
CA ASN A 210 33.78 -31.92 12.80
C ASN A 210 32.40 -32.21 12.21
N SER A 211 32.29 -33.18 11.29
CA SER A 211 31.06 -33.47 10.53
C SER A 211 29.86 -33.76 11.44
N ASP A 212 29.98 -34.66 12.42
CA ASP A 212 28.87 -35.00 13.31
C ASP A 212 28.30 -33.78 14.06
N ARG A 213 29.19 -32.92 14.58
CA ARG A 213 28.78 -31.70 15.29
C ARG A 213 28.10 -30.73 14.33
N ILE A 214 28.72 -30.44 13.19
CA ILE A 214 28.22 -29.49 12.20
C ILE A 214 26.88 -29.97 11.64
N PHE A 215 26.76 -31.25 11.29
CA PHE A 215 25.52 -31.82 10.75
C PHE A 215 24.39 -31.87 11.77
N SER A 216 24.69 -32.05 13.06
CA SER A 216 23.68 -31.90 14.11
C SER A 216 23.08 -30.50 14.12
N VAL A 217 23.93 -29.48 14.01
CA VAL A 217 23.48 -28.07 14.01
C VAL A 217 22.73 -27.74 12.71
N MET A 218 23.27 -28.15 11.56
CA MET A 218 22.60 -27.92 10.27
C MET A 218 21.24 -28.62 10.20
N LYS A 219 21.10 -29.81 10.80
CA LYS A 219 19.81 -30.49 10.91
C LYS A 219 18.82 -29.74 11.80
N GLU A 220 19.27 -29.20 12.93
CA GLU A 220 18.43 -28.37 13.81
C GLU A 220 17.94 -27.11 13.08
N ARG A 221 18.86 -26.40 12.39
CA ARG A 221 18.54 -25.23 11.57
C ARG A 221 17.59 -25.57 10.41
N SER A 222 17.79 -26.71 9.75
CA SER A 222 16.90 -27.16 8.67
C SER A 222 15.48 -27.43 9.17
N ASN A 223 15.35 -28.05 10.35
CA ASN A 223 14.04 -28.34 10.95
C ASN A 223 13.29 -27.05 11.34
N SER A 224 13.99 -26.00 11.76
CA SER A 224 13.36 -24.74 12.19
C SER A 224 12.71 -23.97 11.04
N CYS A 225 13.10 -24.25 9.79
CA CYS A 225 12.55 -23.63 8.58
C CYS A 225 11.85 -24.63 7.64
N ASN A 226 11.50 -25.83 8.12
CA ASN A 226 10.86 -26.90 7.35
C ASN A 226 11.64 -27.33 6.08
N ALA A 227 12.97 -27.29 6.13
CA ALA A 227 13.82 -27.78 5.07
C ALA A 227 14.11 -29.29 5.22
N SER A 228 14.29 -29.98 4.10
CA SER A 228 14.83 -31.35 4.11
C SER A 228 16.33 -31.31 4.41
N PHE A 229 16.81 -32.34 5.11
CA PHE A 229 18.22 -32.48 5.47
C PHE A 229 18.68 -33.90 5.17
N GLU A 230 19.72 -34.00 4.35
CA GLU A 230 20.41 -35.25 4.04
C GLU A 230 21.90 -35.08 4.31
N ASN A 231 22.57 -36.14 4.77
CA ASN A 231 24.01 -36.11 4.97
C ASN A 231 24.67 -37.44 4.63
N ASP A 232 25.92 -37.34 4.20
CA ASP A 232 26.87 -38.44 4.10
C ASP A 232 28.02 -38.19 5.10
N THR A 233 29.11 -38.93 5.00
CA THR A 233 30.29 -38.86 5.87
C THR A 233 30.91 -37.46 5.98
N ARG A 234 30.95 -36.70 4.88
CA ARG A 234 31.63 -35.39 4.81
C ARG A 234 30.82 -34.28 4.15
N THR A 235 29.61 -34.59 3.70
CA THR A 235 28.74 -33.63 3.04
C THR A 235 27.36 -33.62 3.67
N CYS A 236 26.71 -32.47 3.70
CA CYS A 236 25.28 -32.37 3.93
C CYS A 236 24.62 -31.58 2.81
N SER A 237 23.35 -31.89 2.56
CA SER A 237 22.48 -31.25 1.60
C SER A 237 21.23 -30.80 2.32
N ILE A 238 20.87 -29.54 2.14
CA ILE A 238 19.65 -28.93 2.68
C ILE A 238 18.81 -28.47 1.50
N THR A 239 17.53 -28.85 1.45
CA THR A 239 16.63 -28.40 0.37
C THR A 239 15.35 -27.82 0.93
N PHE A 240 14.91 -26.68 0.40
CA PHE A 240 13.62 -26.07 0.76
C PHE A 240 13.01 -25.35 -0.43
N THR A 241 11.69 -25.17 -0.37
CA THR A 241 10.94 -24.32 -1.30
C THR A 241 10.54 -23.00 -0.62
N ALA A 242 10.35 -21.94 -1.39
CA ALA A 242 9.88 -20.65 -0.92
C ALA A 242 8.95 -20.03 -1.97
N GLY A 243 7.79 -19.53 -1.56
CA GLY A 243 6.82 -18.90 -2.47
C GLY A 243 7.17 -17.46 -2.83
N THR A 244 8.09 -16.84 -2.09
CA THR A 244 8.56 -15.47 -2.32
C THR A 244 10.08 -15.38 -2.16
N GLU A 245 10.69 -14.36 -2.76
CA GLU A 245 12.11 -14.06 -2.57
C GLU A 245 12.43 -13.72 -1.10
N GLU A 246 11.54 -13.03 -0.40
CA GLU A 246 11.67 -12.77 1.04
C GLU A 246 11.76 -14.08 1.85
N GLU A 247 10.88 -15.05 1.55
CA GLU A 247 10.91 -16.36 2.19
C GLU A 247 12.19 -17.14 1.83
N LEU A 248 12.66 -17.03 0.59
CA LEU A 248 13.92 -17.61 0.12
C LEU A 248 15.11 -17.06 0.92
N VAL A 249 15.21 -15.73 1.05
CA VAL A 249 16.23 -15.04 1.84
C VAL A 249 16.16 -15.48 3.31
N LYS A 250 14.97 -15.41 3.92
CA LYS A 250 14.75 -15.77 5.33
C LYS A 250 15.15 -17.21 5.63
N LYS A 251 14.75 -18.18 4.79
CA LYS A 251 15.12 -19.59 4.96
C LYS A 251 16.62 -19.81 4.75
N THR A 252 17.24 -19.12 3.79
CA THR A 252 18.69 -19.19 3.56
C THR A 252 19.46 -18.66 4.77
N MET A 253 19.03 -17.53 5.33
CA MET A 253 19.58 -16.96 6.57
C MET A 253 19.42 -17.92 7.75
N MET A 254 18.26 -18.53 7.94
CA MET A 254 18.04 -19.50 9.04
C MET A 254 18.92 -20.74 8.93
N VAL A 255 19.14 -21.26 7.70
CA VAL A 255 19.97 -22.46 7.48
C VAL A 255 21.46 -22.15 7.67
N LEU A 256 21.95 -21.04 7.08
CA LEU A 256 23.36 -20.70 7.09
C LEU A 256 23.79 -19.91 8.34
N GLU A 257 22.85 -19.28 9.04
CA GLU A 257 23.09 -18.28 10.09
C GLU A 257 24.06 -17.17 9.64
N THR A 258 23.93 -16.72 8.39
CA THR A 258 24.67 -15.59 7.83
C THR A 258 23.73 -14.62 7.13
N SER A 259 24.19 -13.40 6.84
CA SER A 259 23.43 -12.43 6.06
C SER A 259 23.32 -12.88 4.60
N VAL A 260 22.12 -12.80 4.07
CA VAL A 260 21.79 -13.10 2.68
C VAL A 260 20.95 -11.94 2.19
N ASN A 261 21.33 -11.31 1.07
CA ASN A 261 20.58 -10.20 0.50
C ASN A 261 20.42 -10.43 -1.00
N ILE A 262 19.25 -10.10 -1.54
CA ILE A 262 19.01 -10.05 -2.98
C ILE A 262 18.59 -8.62 -3.29
N ARG A 263 19.28 -8.00 -4.24
CA ARG A 263 18.97 -6.65 -4.71
C ARG A 263 18.74 -6.66 -6.20
N HIS A 264 17.81 -5.80 -6.61
CA HIS A 264 17.57 -5.54 -8.01
C HIS A 264 17.86 -4.07 -8.32
N ARG A 265 18.65 -3.82 -9.37
CA ARG A 265 18.84 -2.50 -9.95
C ARG A 265 18.40 -2.52 -11.40
N LYS A 266 17.80 -1.43 -11.84
CA LYS A 266 17.33 -1.27 -13.22
C LYS A 266 18.24 -0.30 -13.94
N TYR A 267 18.84 -0.75 -15.03
CA TYR A 267 19.60 0.07 -15.96
C TYR A 267 18.82 0.21 -17.25
N TYR A 268 18.85 1.39 -17.83
CA TYR A 268 18.15 1.60 -19.08
C TYR A 268 18.97 1.09 -20.28
N LYS A 269 18.31 0.43 -21.23
CA LYS A 269 18.95 -0.05 -22.47
C LYS A 269 18.44 0.67 -23.72
N ASP A 270 17.13 0.68 -23.93
CA ASP A 270 16.44 1.32 -25.06
C ASP A 270 14.96 1.57 -24.75
N ASP A 271 14.27 2.38 -25.58
CA ASP A 271 12.87 2.86 -25.49
C ASP A 271 11.79 1.83 -25.08
N SER A 272 12.12 0.54 -25.08
CA SER A 272 11.23 -0.57 -24.76
C SER A 272 11.79 -1.58 -23.75
N THR A 273 13.06 -1.47 -23.37
CA THR A 273 13.80 -2.49 -22.60
C THR A 273 14.60 -1.88 -21.47
N VAL A 274 14.44 -2.44 -20.26
CA VAL A 274 15.34 -2.22 -19.13
C VAL A 274 16.23 -3.44 -18.94
N ARG A 275 17.50 -3.19 -18.63
CA ARG A 275 18.45 -4.20 -18.15
C ARG A 275 18.29 -4.30 -16.64
N MET A 276 17.78 -5.42 -16.17
CA MET A 276 17.79 -5.77 -14.75
C MET A 276 19.18 -6.26 -14.36
N GLU A 277 19.74 -5.72 -13.29
CA GLU A 277 20.83 -6.31 -12.52
C GLU A 277 20.22 -6.95 -11.29
N THR A 278 20.57 -8.20 -11.04
CA THR A 278 20.30 -8.88 -9.79
C THR A 278 21.63 -9.17 -9.10
N GLU A 279 21.75 -8.72 -7.86
CA GLU A 279 22.86 -8.97 -6.98
C GLU A 279 22.40 -9.82 -5.80
N GLU A 280 22.80 -11.09 -5.74
CA GLU A 280 22.65 -11.90 -4.53
C GLU A 280 23.97 -11.91 -3.77
N SER A 281 23.95 -11.49 -2.50
CA SER A 281 25.11 -11.47 -1.61
C SER A 281 24.88 -12.38 -0.42
N ILE A 282 25.80 -13.33 -0.22
CA ILE A 282 25.86 -14.21 0.95
C ILE A 282 27.21 -13.95 1.60
N ASP A 283 27.26 -13.66 2.91
CA ASP A 283 28.53 -13.52 3.64
C ASP A 283 29.21 -14.89 3.79
N ALA A 284 29.81 -15.34 2.70
CA ALA A 284 30.46 -16.63 2.54
C ALA A 284 31.77 -16.70 3.35
N GLU A 285 32.41 -15.56 3.62
CA GLU A 285 33.57 -15.51 4.50
C GLU A 285 33.24 -15.95 5.93
N ALA A 286 32.01 -15.69 6.41
CA ALA A 286 31.54 -16.22 7.71
C ALA A 286 31.49 -17.76 7.72
N LEU A 287 31.22 -18.36 6.56
CA LEU A 287 30.91 -19.77 6.42
C LEU A 287 32.12 -20.63 6.08
N LEU A 288 33.17 -20.06 5.50
CA LEU A 288 34.26 -20.83 4.91
C LEU A 288 35.50 -20.92 5.81
N THR A 289 36.13 -22.10 5.78
CA THR A 289 37.52 -22.25 6.20
C THR A 289 38.44 -21.41 5.31
N LYS A 290 39.67 -21.14 5.77
CA LYS A 290 40.64 -20.29 5.05
C LYS A 290 40.91 -20.73 3.60
N GLU A 291 40.87 -22.03 3.32
CA GLU A 291 41.12 -22.59 1.98
C GLU A 291 39.82 -23.01 1.28
N GLY A 292 38.66 -22.75 1.91
CA GLY A 292 37.38 -23.20 1.39
C GLY A 292 36.89 -22.45 0.15
N GLY A 293 36.03 -23.11 -0.63
CA GLY A 293 35.42 -22.56 -1.83
C GLY A 293 33.93 -22.24 -1.64
N PHE A 294 33.46 -21.20 -2.31
CA PHE A 294 32.03 -20.94 -2.46
C PHE A 294 31.68 -20.97 -3.95
N SER A 295 30.49 -21.47 -4.24
CA SER A 295 29.94 -21.50 -5.59
C SER A 295 28.43 -21.38 -5.51
N TRP A 296 27.85 -20.79 -6.53
CA TRP A 296 26.43 -20.51 -6.59
C TRP A 296 25.93 -20.75 -8.00
N GLN A 297 24.72 -21.27 -8.12
CA GLN A 297 24.07 -21.56 -9.38
C GLN A 297 22.59 -21.16 -9.28
N MET A 298 22.07 -20.53 -10.33
CA MET A 298 20.65 -20.24 -10.48
C MET A 298 20.18 -20.64 -11.86
N GLU A 299 19.16 -21.48 -11.90
CA GLU A 299 18.45 -21.85 -13.12
C GLU A 299 17.16 -21.02 -13.21
N LEU A 300 17.10 -20.16 -14.23
CA LEU A 300 15.99 -19.26 -14.51
C LEU A 300 15.05 -19.88 -15.55
N THR A 301 13.82 -19.39 -15.63
CA THR A 301 12.89 -19.78 -16.70
C THR A 301 13.28 -19.17 -18.05
N GLU A 302 12.70 -19.65 -19.15
CA GLU A 302 12.96 -19.13 -20.51
C GLU A 302 12.53 -17.66 -20.70
N ASP A 303 11.75 -17.11 -19.77
CA ASP A 303 11.29 -15.71 -19.80
C ASP A 303 12.42 -14.71 -19.55
N TYR A 304 13.54 -15.15 -18.94
CA TYR A 304 14.72 -14.34 -18.68
C TYR A 304 15.59 -14.21 -19.93
N ILE A 305 15.32 -13.18 -20.74
CA ILE A 305 16.03 -12.96 -22.01
C ILE A 305 17.34 -12.20 -21.82
N ASN A 306 18.29 -12.41 -22.74
CA ASN A 306 19.60 -11.74 -22.79
C ASN A 306 20.43 -11.85 -21.49
N LEU A 307 20.30 -12.96 -20.78
CA LEU A 307 21.03 -13.23 -19.53
C LEU A 307 22.56 -13.10 -19.70
N SER A 308 23.25 -12.47 -18.75
CA SER A 308 24.71 -12.31 -18.75
C SER A 308 25.28 -12.14 -17.33
N GLY A 309 26.58 -12.39 -17.15
CA GLY A 309 27.29 -12.12 -15.90
C GLY A 309 27.98 -10.75 -15.81
N GLN A 310 27.88 -9.89 -16.82
CA GLN A 310 28.55 -8.58 -16.88
C GLN A 310 27.60 -7.51 -17.43
N LEU A 311 27.69 -6.29 -16.92
CA LEU A 311 26.95 -5.16 -17.47
C LEU A 311 27.49 -4.88 -18.88
N LEU A 312 26.62 -4.91 -19.89
CA LEU A 312 27.00 -4.64 -21.28
C LEU A 312 27.19 -3.12 -21.47
N THR A 313 28.31 -2.56 -21.02
CA THR A 313 28.75 -1.21 -21.37
C THR A 313 29.70 -1.28 -22.58
N ASN A 314 29.73 -0.23 -23.40
CA ASN A 314 30.59 -0.11 -24.59
C ASN A 314 32.09 0.10 -24.23
N GLU A 315 32.57 -0.38 -23.08
CA GLU A 315 33.96 -0.20 -22.67
C GLU A 315 34.70 -1.53 -22.64
N GLU A 316 35.64 -1.63 -23.58
CA GLU A 316 36.74 -2.57 -23.54
C GLU A 316 37.62 -2.32 -22.29
N GLU A 317 38.21 -3.41 -21.82
CA GLU A 317 39.36 -3.49 -20.90
C GLU A 317 39.07 -3.43 -19.38
N SER A 318 39.35 -4.54 -18.70
CA SER A 318 40.74 -4.77 -18.28
C SER A 318 40.96 -6.21 -17.81
N GLY A 319 42.06 -6.79 -18.30
CA GLY A 319 42.56 -8.08 -17.87
C GLY A 319 43.30 -7.96 -16.54
N SER A 320 42.80 -8.67 -15.54
CA SER A 320 43.48 -8.94 -14.28
C SER A 320 43.48 -10.45 -14.04
N GLN A 321 44.67 -11.06 -14.10
CA GLN A 321 44.87 -12.49 -13.83
C GLN A 321 45.14 -12.74 -12.34
N ASN A 322 44.15 -12.46 -11.49
CA ASN A 322 44.00 -13.21 -10.25
C ASN A 322 42.84 -14.20 -10.47
N LYS A 323 42.72 -15.26 -9.65
CA LYS A 323 41.48 -16.06 -9.62
C LYS A 323 40.35 -15.18 -9.06
N GLU A 324 39.96 -14.19 -9.84
CA GLU A 324 38.84 -13.30 -9.58
C GLU A 324 37.57 -14.13 -9.63
N ALA A 325 36.60 -13.76 -8.81
CA ALA A 325 35.30 -14.38 -8.83
C ALA A 325 34.74 -14.31 -10.25
N THR A 326 34.21 -15.42 -10.76
CA THR A 326 33.69 -15.47 -12.13
C THR A 326 32.21 -15.80 -12.12
N THR A 327 31.40 -14.88 -12.66
CA THR A 327 30.03 -15.19 -13.07
C THR A 327 30.01 -15.55 -14.55
N THR A 328 29.52 -16.75 -14.86
CA THR A 328 29.32 -17.22 -16.23
C THR A 328 27.87 -17.57 -16.46
N VAL A 329 27.40 -17.38 -17.68
CA VAL A 329 26.03 -17.72 -18.08
C VAL A 329 26.07 -18.80 -19.15
N ARG A 330 25.25 -19.84 -18.98
CA ARG A 330 25.06 -20.93 -19.93
C ARG A 330 23.56 -21.13 -20.11
N GLU A 331 23.05 -20.79 -21.28
CA GLU A 331 21.61 -20.83 -21.56
C GLU A 331 20.84 -19.97 -20.52
N ASN A 332 19.93 -20.58 -19.76
CA ASN A 332 19.15 -19.99 -18.68
C ASN A 332 19.81 -20.13 -17.29
N THR A 333 21.04 -20.63 -17.22
CA THR A 333 21.73 -20.89 -15.95
C THR A 333 22.84 -19.87 -15.71
N VAL A 334 22.79 -19.20 -14.56
CA VAL A 334 23.88 -18.37 -14.03
C VAL A 334 24.72 -19.21 -13.08
N ILE A 335 26.04 -19.18 -13.25
CA ILE A 335 27.00 -19.93 -12.44
C ILE A 335 28.07 -18.97 -11.93
N TYR A 336 28.24 -18.92 -10.62
CA TYR A 336 29.27 -18.16 -9.94
C TYR A 336 30.26 -19.09 -9.22
N GLU A 337 31.54 -18.80 -9.40
CA GLU A 337 32.63 -19.41 -8.64
C GLU A 337 33.49 -18.30 -8.03
N GLY A 338 33.50 -18.21 -6.71
CA GLY A 338 34.21 -17.14 -5.99
C GLY A 338 34.07 -17.28 -4.48
N ARG A 339 34.94 -16.61 -3.73
CA ARG A 339 34.95 -16.73 -2.25
C ARG A 339 34.09 -15.68 -1.55
N GLU A 340 33.80 -14.57 -2.22
CA GLU A 340 33.14 -13.41 -1.63
C GLU A 340 31.64 -13.63 -1.42
N GLY A 341 31.03 -14.49 -2.26
CA GLY A 341 29.60 -14.79 -2.16
C GLY A 341 28.71 -13.68 -2.72
N GLU A 342 29.28 -12.73 -3.45
CA GLU A 342 28.59 -11.66 -4.18
C GLU A 342 28.43 -12.09 -5.65
N VAL A 343 27.18 -12.34 -6.05
CA VAL A 343 26.80 -12.82 -7.38
C VAL A 343 26.03 -11.73 -8.09
N LYS A 344 26.59 -11.20 -9.18
CA LYS A 344 25.91 -10.24 -10.05
C LYS A 344 25.59 -10.87 -11.40
N PHE A 345 24.34 -10.78 -11.83
CA PHE A 345 23.92 -11.15 -13.17
C PHE A 345 22.87 -10.18 -13.70
N TYR A 346 22.66 -10.23 -15.00
CA TYR A 346 21.84 -9.26 -15.69
C TYR A 346 20.96 -9.92 -16.74
N TYR A 347 19.76 -9.40 -16.93
CA TYR A 347 18.82 -9.87 -17.94
C TYR A 347 17.96 -8.69 -18.42
N ASP A 348 17.32 -8.84 -19.58
CA ASP A 348 16.48 -7.78 -20.13
C ASP A 348 15.02 -8.03 -19.76
N GLU A 349 14.33 -6.98 -19.34
CA GLU A 349 12.89 -6.93 -19.15
C GLU A 349 12.31 -5.79 -20.00
N ALA A 350 11.01 -5.84 -20.31
CA ALA A 350 10.34 -4.66 -20.83
C ALA A 350 10.38 -3.51 -19.81
N VAL A 351 10.26 -2.25 -20.25
CA VAL A 351 10.08 -1.12 -19.32
C VAL A 351 8.77 -1.32 -18.56
N MET A 352 8.84 -1.43 -17.22
CA MET A 352 7.69 -1.74 -16.35
C MET A 352 7.63 -0.82 -15.13
N CYS A 353 6.43 -0.61 -14.59
CA CYS A 353 6.22 0.05 -13.30
C CYS A 353 6.62 -0.87 -12.14
N ASP A 354 7.22 -0.30 -11.09
CA ASP A 354 7.70 -1.01 -9.90
C ASP A 354 6.58 -1.39 -8.92
N CYS A 355 5.47 -0.66 -8.94
CA CYS A 355 4.30 -0.95 -8.14
C CYS A 355 3.08 -0.30 -8.79
N ILE A 356 1.92 -0.94 -8.65
CA ILE A 356 0.63 -0.32 -8.92
C ILE A 356 -0.20 -0.32 -7.63
N LEU A 357 -0.58 0.87 -7.18
CA LEU A 357 -1.54 1.03 -6.09
C LEU A 357 -2.91 1.37 -6.65
N ILE A 358 -3.89 0.50 -6.38
CA ILE A 358 -5.30 0.69 -6.74
C ILE A 358 -6.07 1.06 -5.47
N GLN A 359 -6.34 2.35 -5.29
CA GLN A 359 -7.13 2.84 -4.17
C GLN A 359 -8.58 3.04 -4.59
N THR A 360 -9.50 2.46 -3.84
CA THR A 360 -10.95 2.59 -4.03
C THR A 360 -11.60 3.20 -2.80
N ASP A 361 -12.09 4.43 -2.96
CA ASP A 361 -12.75 5.17 -1.89
C ASP A 361 -14.25 4.88 -1.88
N LEU A 362 -14.68 4.18 -0.83
CA LEU A 362 -16.05 3.81 -0.53
C LEU A 362 -16.61 4.56 0.68
N SER A 363 -15.85 5.52 1.23
CA SER A 363 -16.14 6.16 2.51
C SER A 363 -17.44 6.98 2.50
N ASP A 364 -17.73 7.68 1.39
CA ASP A 364 -18.97 8.43 1.23
C ASP A 364 -20.02 7.66 0.41
N GLU A 365 -21.08 7.24 1.10
CA GLU A 365 -22.17 6.48 0.51
C GLU A 365 -23.03 7.25 -0.49
N LEU A 366 -23.02 8.59 -0.39
CA LEU A 366 -23.82 9.48 -1.22
C LEU A 366 -22.96 10.23 -2.23
N SER A 367 -21.69 9.91 -2.38
CA SER A 367 -20.84 10.45 -3.44
C SER A 367 -20.71 9.44 -4.57
N LYS A 368 -20.05 9.91 -5.63
CA LYS A 368 -19.45 9.03 -6.62
C LYS A 368 -18.43 8.13 -5.94
N LEU A 369 -18.34 6.89 -6.38
CA LEU A 369 -17.20 6.02 -6.13
C LEU A 369 -15.99 6.69 -6.77
N LYS A 370 -14.89 6.80 -6.01
CA LYS A 370 -13.63 7.31 -6.55
C LYS A 370 -12.63 6.15 -6.59
N ARG A 371 -12.02 5.93 -7.75
CA ARG A 371 -10.88 5.02 -7.89
C ARG A 371 -9.65 5.81 -8.32
N THR A 372 -8.53 5.51 -7.70
CA THR A 372 -7.23 6.10 -7.99
C THR A 372 -6.27 4.96 -8.30
N ILE A 373 -5.64 5.00 -9.47
CA ILE A 373 -4.61 4.04 -9.88
C ILE A 373 -3.29 4.82 -9.93
N THR A 374 -2.34 4.41 -9.12
CA THR A 374 -1.02 5.05 -9.03
C THR A 374 0.03 4.09 -9.57
N PHE A 375 0.69 4.51 -10.64
CA PHE A 375 1.85 3.81 -11.20
C PHE A 375 3.11 4.39 -10.56
N CYS A 376 3.90 3.53 -9.93
CA CYS A 376 5.15 3.90 -9.28
C CYS A 376 6.33 3.40 -10.11
N MET A 377 7.35 4.24 -10.31
CA MET A 377 8.55 3.91 -11.08
C MET A 377 9.79 4.52 -10.41
N ASP A 378 10.95 3.89 -10.58
CA ASP A 378 12.25 4.45 -10.23
C ASP A 378 12.40 5.81 -10.94
N GLY A 379 12.77 6.84 -10.17
CA GLY A 379 12.82 8.22 -10.63
C GLY A 379 13.82 8.42 -11.77
N ARG A 380 14.92 7.65 -11.80
CA ARG A 380 15.91 7.73 -12.88
C ARG A 380 15.33 7.23 -14.20
N ILE A 381 14.62 6.11 -14.17
CA ILE A 381 13.91 5.59 -15.35
C ILE A 381 12.83 6.59 -15.79
N ALA A 382 12.10 7.12 -14.82
CA ALA A 382 10.97 7.99 -15.10
C ALA A 382 11.39 9.40 -15.59
N ASP A 383 12.63 9.85 -15.33
CA ASP A 383 13.20 11.10 -15.86
C ASP A 383 13.40 11.03 -17.37
N ASP A 384 14.00 9.94 -17.86
CA ASP A 384 14.28 9.79 -19.30
C ASP A 384 13.00 9.53 -20.12
N TYR A 385 12.00 8.88 -19.52
CA TYR A 385 10.79 8.41 -20.21
C TYR A 385 9.51 9.14 -19.80
N HIS A 386 9.64 10.23 -19.04
CA HIS A 386 8.51 10.96 -18.50
C HIS A 386 7.43 11.25 -19.55
N GLU A 387 7.83 11.81 -20.69
CA GLU A 387 6.87 12.24 -21.72
C GLU A 387 6.22 11.05 -22.42
N GLN A 388 6.93 9.95 -22.66
CA GLN A 388 6.35 8.75 -23.26
C GLN A 388 5.33 8.08 -22.33
N ILE A 389 5.70 7.89 -21.05
CA ILE A 389 4.81 7.27 -20.05
C ILE A 389 3.58 8.14 -19.85
N LYS A 390 3.77 9.45 -19.74
CA LYS A 390 2.69 10.42 -19.62
C LYS A 390 1.78 10.42 -20.84
N GLU A 391 2.33 10.36 -22.06
CA GLU A 391 1.54 10.27 -23.29
C GLU A 391 0.74 8.97 -23.34
N GLU A 392 1.35 7.84 -22.97
CA GLU A 392 0.68 6.54 -22.89
C GLU A 392 -0.48 6.55 -21.89
N ILE A 393 -0.24 7.00 -20.65
CA ILE A 393 -1.31 7.13 -19.64
C ILE A 393 -2.38 8.09 -20.12
N SER A 394 -1.99 9.25 -20.66
CA SER A 394 -2.94 10.26 -21.15
C SER A 394 -3.78 9.75 -22.32
N SER A 395 -3.24 8.86 -23.16
CA SER A 395 -3.96 8.28 -24.29
C SER A 395 -5.09 7.33 -23.87
N ARG A 396 -5.01 6.78 -22.65
CA ARG A 396 -6.00 5.89 -22.04
C ARG A 396 -7.04 6.65 -21.19
N MET A 397 -6.82 7.93 -20.92
CA MET A 397 -7.70 8.72 -20.06
C MET A 397 -9.00 9.11 -20.78
N GLN A 398 -10.11 9.09 -20.04
CA GLN A 398 -11.43 9.54 -20.48
C GLN A 398 -11.83 10.90 -19.90
N ASP A 399 -12.94 11.46 -20.41
CA ASP A 399 -13.52 12.71 -19.90
C ASP A 399 -13.91 12.58 -18.41
N GLY A 400 -13.21 13.35 -17.56
CA GLY A 400 -13.44 13.37 -16.11
C GLY A 400 -12.32 12.73 -15.30
N ASP A 401 -11.35 12.11 -15.96
CA ASP A 401 -10.12 11.62 -15.33
C ASP A 401 -9.23 12.79 -14.92
N SER A 402 -8.37 12.56 -13.94
CA SER A 402 -7.32 13.50 -13.54
C SER A 402 -6.00 12.78 -13.36
N LEU A 403 -4.94 13.33 -13.94
CA LEU A 403 -3.57 12.83 -13.81
C LEU A 403 -2.77 13.79 -12.92
N ARG A 404 -2.14 13.25 -11.89
CA ARG A 404 -1.20 13.94 -11.03
C ARG A 404 0.13 13.21 -11.09
N ILE A 405 1.21 13.96 -11.29
CA ILE A 405 2.58 13.41 -11.36
C ILE A 405 3.41 14.08 -10.27
N TYR A 406 4.14 13.28 -9.49
CA TYR A 406 4.99 13.76 -8.40
C TYR A 406 6.13 12.79 -8.13
N ASP A 407 7.19 13.30 -7.50
CA ASP A 407 8.33 12.51 -7.07
C ASP A 407 8.31 12.38 -5.55
N ASP A 408 8.56 11.18 -5.04
CA ASP A 408 8.72 10.91 -3.61
C ASP A 408 9.77 9.81 -3.41
N ARG A 409 10.75 10.05 -2.52
CA ARG A 409 11.82 9.09 -2.15
C ARG A 409 12.54 8.42 -3.34
N GLY A 410 12.88 9.21 -4.37
CA GLY A 410 13.60 8.70 -5.54
C GLY A 410 12.72 7.90 -6.51
N LYS A 411 11.40 7.90 -6.32
CA LYS A 411 10.42 7.30 -7.24
C LYS A 411 9.52 8.38 -7.84
N ARG A 412 9.08 8.17 -9.08
CA ARG A 412 8.06 8.97 -9.75
C ARG A 412 6.72 8.24 -9.73
N PHE A 413 5.68 8.98 -9.40
CA PHE A 413 4.31 8.50 -9.28
C PHE A 413 3.44 9.15 -10.34
N TYR A 414 2.70 8.33 -11.09
CA TYR A 414 1.65 8.76 -12.02
C TYR A 414 0.30 8.33 -11.45
N GLU A 415 -0.40 9.25 -10.82
CA GLU A 415 -1.66 9.03 -10.14
C GLU A 415 -2.84 9.44 -11.03
N VAL A 416 -3.61 8.47 -11.49
CA VAL A 416 -4.83 8.69 -12.27
C VAL A 416 -6.05 8.45 -11.40
N SER A 417 -6.90 9.46 -11.23
CA SER A 417 -8.14 9.37 -10.49
C SER A 417 -9.36 9.52 -11.38
N PHE A 418 -10.35 8.64 -11.19
CA PHE A 418 -11.67 8.71 -11.81
C PHE A 418 -12.77 8.59 -10.75
N GLN A 419 -13.95 9.16 -11.05
CA GLN A 419 -15.10 9.10 -10.16
C GLN A 419 -16.42 8.90 -10.92
N SER A 420 -17.19 7.88 -10.53
CA SER A 420 -18.52 7.61 -11.10
C SER A 420 -19.54 7.14 -10.05
N TRP A 421 -20.81 7.33 -10.37
CA TRP A 421 -21.92 6.74 -9.64
C TRP A 421 -22.14 5.26 -9.97
N PHE A 422 -21.59 4.80 -11.10
CA PHE A 422 -21.80 3.46 -11.60
C PHE A 422 -20.53 2.63 -11.44
N VAL A 423 -20.69 1.49 -10.78
CA VAL A 423 -19.62 0.49 -10.60
C VAL A 423 -19.03 0.08 -11.95
N LYS A 424 -19.87 -0.08 -12.98
CA LYS A 424 -19.43 -0.43 -14.34
C LYS A 424 -18.47 0.59 -14.96
N ASP A 425 -18.61 1.87 -14.64
CA ASP A 425 -17.69 2.88 -15.14
C ASP A 425 -16.33 2.77 -14.42
N ILE A 426 -16.33 2.37 -13.14
CA ILE A 426 -15.10 2.07 -12.38
C ILE A 426 -14.41 0.82 -12.95
N GLU A 427 -15.17 -0.21 -13.31
CA GLU A 427 -14.65 -1.40 -14.02
C GLU A 427 -14.00 -0.98 -15.34
N SER A 428 -14.71 -0.23 -16.17
CA SER A 428 -14.21 0.21 -17.49
C SER A 428 -12.95 1.08 -17.37
N PHE A 429 -12.92 1.98 -16.38
CA PHE A 429 -11.73 2.78 -16.05
C PHE A 429 -10.55 1.89 -15.66
N THR A 430 -10.79 0.87 -14.83
CA THR A 430 -9.75 -0.07 -14.39
C THR A 430 -9.24 -0.92 -15.57
N GLU A 431 -10.16 -1.39 -16.42
CA GLU A 431 -9.84 -2.14 -17.65
C GLU A 431 -8.94 -1.35 -18.59
N GLU A 432 -9.31 -0.10 -18.88
CA GLU A 432 -8.58 0.75 -19.81
C GLU A 432 -7.21 1.18 -19.25
N MET A 433 -7.17 1.63 -18.00
CA MET A 433 -5.91 2.05 -17.36
C MET A 433 -4.92 0.90 -17.28
N LEU A 434 -5.37 -0.28 -16.82
CA LEU A 434 -4.49 -1.44 -16.65
C LEU A 434 -4.29 -2.22 -17.95
N GLY A 435 -5.03 -1.95 -19.02
CA GLY A 435 -4.97 -2.73 -20.25
C GLY A 435 -5.37 -4.19 -20.05
N VAL A 436 -6.29 -4.47 -19.12
CA VAL A 436 -6.79 -5.83 -18.84
C VAL A 436 -8.06 -6.11 -19.63
N GLU A 437 -8.25 -7.37 -20.02
CA GLU A 437 -9.41 -7.76 -20.84
C GLU A 437 -10.73 -7.67 -20.08
N LYS A 438 -10.71 -7.94 -18.77
CA LYS A 438 -11.93 -7.96 -17.95
C LYS A 438 -11.63 -7.70 -16.48
N VAL A 439 -12.40 -6.79 -15.89
CA VAL A 439 -12.52 -6.57 -14.45
C VAL A 439 -13.93 -6.96 -14.01
N SER A 440 -14.03 -7.60 -12.86
CA SER A 440 -15.30 -7.83 -12.16
C SER A 440 -15.19 -7.15 -10.82
N PHE A 441 -15.95 -6.09 -10.60
CA PHE A 441 -15.98 -5.34 -9.35
C PHE A 441 -17.42 -5.21 -8.90
N GLU A 442 -17.77 -5.80 -7.76
CA GLU A 442 -19.09 -5.75 -7.17
C GLU A 442 -19.02 -5.18 -5.76
N VAL A 443 -19.90 -4.23 -5.47
CA VAL A 443 -20.02 -3.63 -4.13
C VAL A 443 -21.45 -3.81 -3.65
N GLU A 444 -21.66 -4.74 -2.72
CA GLU A 444 -22.95 -4.96 -2.09
C GLU A 444 -23.03 -4.19 -0.75
N ARG A 445 -23.85 -3.14 -0.71
CA ARG A 445 -24.08 -2.33 0.51
C ARG A 445 -25.42 -2.66 1.15
N LYS A 446 -25.42 -3.33 2.31
CA LYS A 446 -26.66 -3.65 3.05
C LYS A 446 -27.06 -2.51 3.99
N VAL A 447 -28.32 -2.08 3.93
CA VAL A 447 -28.82 -0.88 4.62
C VAL A 447 -28.99 -1.07 6.15
N PHE A 448 -29.03 -2.30 6.64
CA PHE A 448 -29.35 -2.58 8.04
C PHE A 448 -28.09 -2.88 8.88
N PRO A 449 -27.99 -2.34 10.11
CA PRO A 449 -26.80 -2.44 10.99
C PRO A 449 -26.29 -3.84 11.30
N VAL A 450 -27.10 -4.88 11.05
CA VAL A 450 -26.80 -6.27 11.42
C VAL A 450 -26.54 -7.12 10.17
N MET A 451 -26.43 -6.49 8.99
CA MET A 451 -26.19 -7.18 7.73
C MET A 451 -24.80 -6.84 7.22
N GLU A 452 -24.06 -7.87 6.82
CA GLU A 452 -22.73 -7.75 6.22
C GLU A 452 -22.85 -7.18 4.80
N SER A 453 -22.10 -6.12 4.54
CA SER A 453 -21.81 -5.63 3.21
C SER A 453 -20.60 -6.37 2.66
N SER A 454 -20.47 -6.44 1.34
CA SER A 454 -19.33 -7.09 0.71
C SER A 454 -18.77 -6.31 -0.47
N ILE A 455 -17.48 -6.48 -0.70
CA ILE A 455 -16.79 -6.08 -1.92
C ILE A 455 -16.23 -7.36 -2.53
N GLU A 456 -16.51 -7.59 -3.80
CA GLU A 456 -15.91 -8.69 -4.57
C GLU A 456 -15.20 -8.08 -5.76
N GLU A 457 -13.89 -8.30 -5.89
CA GLU A 457 -13.12 -7.76 -7.00
C GLU A 457 -12.21 -8.84 -7.58
N SER A 458 -12.22 -8.99 -8.91
CA SER A 458 -11.32 -9.90 -9.62
C SER A 458 -10.94 -9.35 -10.99
N PHE A 459 -9.68 -9.53 -11.36
CA PHE A 459 -9.15 -9.21 -12.68
C PHE A 459 -7.87 -10.00 -12.93
N SER A 460 -7.42 -10.06 -14.18
CA SER A 460 -6.14 -10.68 -14.54
C SER A 460 -5.29 -9.70 -15.33
N LEU A 461 -4.12 -9.37 -14.81
CA LEU A 461 -3.08 -8.73 -15.58
C LEU A 461 -2.57 -9.72 -16.64
N PRO A 462 -2.25 -9.27 -17.86
CA PRO A 462 -1.54 -10.11 -18.79
C PRO A 462 -0.11 -10.27 -18.25
N VAL A 463 0.28 -11.46 -17.82
CA VAL A 463 1.67 -11.74 -17.40
C VAL A 463 2.49 -12.05 -18.65
N GLY A 464 3.74 -11.56 -18.72
CA GLY A 464 4.69 -11.95 -19.75
C GLY A 464 4.47 -11.33 -21.14
N LYS A 465 3.75 -10.20 -21.25
CA LYS A 465 3.72 -9.40 -22.49
C LYS A 465 4.60 -8.15 -22.33
N ALA A 466 5.28 -7.73 -23.40
CA ALA A 466 5.86 -6.39 -23.46
C ALA A 466 4.77 -5.36 -23.09
N ASN A 467 5.10 -4.42 -22.19
CA ASN A 467 4.20 -3.41 -21.61
C ASN A 467 3.17 -3.95 -20.58
N THR A 468 3.52 -5.00 -19.82
CA THR A 468 2.73 -5.44 -18.65
C THR A 468 3.48 -5.20 -17.36
N TYR A 469 2.84 -5.32 -16.19
CA TYR A 469 3.38 -4.80 -14.93
C TYR A 469 4.09 -5.92 -14.14
N SER A 470 5.35 -5.70 -13.73
CA SER A 470 6.14 -6.73 -13.00
C SER A 470 6.21 -6.54 -11.50
N GLY A 471 5.94 -5.35 -10.97
CA GLY A 471 6.08 -5.08 -9.54
C GLY A 471 4.73 -5.02 -8.84
N LYS A 472 4.56 -5.82 -7.79
CA LYS A 472 3.59 -5.67 -6.68
C LYS A 472 2.34 -4.84 -6.96
N ILE A 473 1.15 -5.48 -6.93
CA ILE A 473 -0.12 -4.75 -6.93
C ILE A 473 -0.61 -4.63 -5.49
N GLU A 474 -0.91 -3.42 -5.07
CA GLU A 474 -1.55 -3.13 -3.79
C GLU A 474 -2.97 -2.61 -4.05
N LEU A 475 -3.96 -3.19 -3.36
CA LEU A 475 -5.33 -2.70 -3.38
C LEU A 475 -5.68 -2.14 -2.02
N LEU A 476 -6.10 -0.87 -2.02
CA LEU A 476 -6.49 -0.15 -0.82
C LEU A 476 -7.96 0.23 -0.91
N TYR A 477 -8.78 -0.31 -0.01
CA TYR A 477 -10.17 0.05 0.12
C TYR A 477 -10.37 0.97 1.31
N ILE A 478 -10.88 2.17 1.07
CA ILE A 478 -11.26 3.11 2.14
C ILE A 478 -12.75 2.92 2.41
N LEU A 479 -13.07 2.25 3.51
CA LEU A 479 -14.43 1.94 3.95
C LEU A 479 -15.09 3.15 4.63
N PRO A 480 -16.42 3.16 4.77
CA PRO A 480 -17.13 4.15 5.58
C PRO A 480 -16.61 4.22 7.02
N ASP A 481 -16.74 5.40 7.62
CA ASP A 481 -16.46 5.60 9.05
C ASP A 481 -17.21 4.55 9.88
N HIS A 482 -16.51 3.95 10.85
CA HIS A 482 -17.03 2.89 11.72
C HIS A 482 -17.34 1.56 11.03
N ALA A 483 -16.78 1.30 9.85
CA ALA A 483 -16.79 -0.04 9.29
C ALA A 483 -15.90 -0.98 10.14
N GLU A 484 -16.41 -2.17 10.42
CA GLU A 484 -15.64 -3.28 11.00
C GLU A 484 -15.56 -4.39 9.95
N SER A 485 -14.36 -4.66 9.45
CA SER A 485 -14.05 -5.78 8.54
C SER A 485 -13.49 -6.95 9.33
N SER A 486 -13.88 -8.17 8.96
CA SER A 486 -13.33 -9.39 9.55
C SER A 486 -12.20 -9.94 8.67
N GLY A 487 -11.01 -10.14 9.25
CA GLY A 487 -10.04 -11.11 8.72
C GLY A 487 -8.74 -10.59 8.10
N ILE A 488 -8.39 -9.29 8.19
CA ILE A 488 -7.20 -8.70 7.53
C ILE A 488 -6.56 -7.64 8.42
N GLU A 489 -5.28 -7.31 8.19
CA GLU A 489 -4.57 -6.18 8.79
C GLU A 489 -5.37 -4.88 8.62
N ASN A 490 -6.14 -4.55 9.65
CA ASN A 490 -7.06 -3.42 9.67
C ASN A 490 -6.43 -2.27 10.44
N THR A 491 -6.13 -1.17 9.75
CA THR A 491 -5.83 0.11 10.38
C THR A 491 -7.08 1.00 10.34
N GLY A 492 -8.11 0.59 11.10
CA GLY A 492 -9.37 1.32 11.19
C GLY A 492 -10.27 1.13 9.97
N SER A 493 -10.51 2.20 9.20
CA SER A 493 -11.42 2.19 8.03
C SER A 493 -10.73 1.84 6.71
N GLN A 494 -9.47 1.41 6.76
CA GLN A 494 -8.69 1.03 5.58
C GLN A 494 -8.46 -0.48 5.58
N VAL A 495 -8.66 -1.09 4.42
CA VAL A 495 -8.32 -2.49 4.17
C VAL A 495 -7.35 -2.54 3.01
N MET A 496 -6.14 -3.05 3.26
CA MET A 496 -5.07 -3.16 2.29
C MET A 496 -4.85 -4.63 1.93
N TYR A 497 -4.65 -4.89 0.64
CA TYR A 497 -4.29 -6.20 0.10
C TYR A 497 -3.07 -6.06 -0.78
N THR A 498 -2.07 -6.90 -0.53
CA THR A 498 -0.89 -7.00 -1.38
C THR A 498 -0.99 -8.30 -2.16
N CYS A 499 -0.95 -8.22 -3.48
CA CYS A 499 -0.94 -9.39 -4.35
C CYS A 499 0.48 -9.63 -4.89
N ASN A 500 1.02 -10.81 -4.57
CA ASN A 500 2.30 -11.29 -5.08
C ASN A 500 2.13 -12.39 -6.15
N ASP A 501 0.89 -12.81 -6.44
CA ASP A 501 0.60 -13.93 -7.36
C ASP A 501 0.63 -13.49 -8.82
N ASN A 502 0.95 -14.45 -9.72
CA ASN A 502 1.12 -14.38 -11.18
C ASN A 502 -0.02 -13.70 -11.97
N GLY A 503 -0.30 -12.43 -11.71
CA GLY A 503 -1.21 -11.58 -12.44
C GLY A 503 -2.69 -11.96 -12.36
N ARG A 504 -3.15 -12.78 -11.42
CA ARG A 504 -4.59 -13.05 -11.22
C ARG A 504 -5.03 -12.62 -9.83
N TYR A 505 -5.98 -11.70 -9.81
CA TYR A 505 -6.59 -11.17 -8.59
C TYR A 505 -8.04 -11.65 -8.46
N SER A 506 -8.42 -12.06 -7.24
CA SER A 506 -9.79 -12.40 -6.90
C SER A 506 -9.98 -12.37 -5.39
N GLU A 507 -10.54 -11.28 -4.88
CA GLU A 507 -10.76 -11.11 -3.44
C GLU A 507 -12.22 -10.83 -3.11
N LYS A 508 -12.58 -11.22 -1.88
CA LYS A 508 -13.88 -10.93 -1.28
C LYS A 508 -13.68 -10.37 0.12
N ILE A 509 -14.16 -9.16 0.32
CA ILE A 509 -14.13 -8.44 1.58
C ILE A 509 -15.53 -8.42 2.17
N GLU A 510 -15.67 -8.81 3.42
CA GLU A 510 -16.91 -8.67 4.18
C GLU A 510 -16.72 -7.65 5.29
N PHE A 511 -17.65 -6.69 5.40
CA PHE A 511 -17.60 -5.65 6.41
C PHE A 511 -18.99 -5.27 6.90
N THR A 512 -19.08 -4.91 8.17
CA THR A 512 -20.28 -4.37 8.78
C THR A 512 -20.14 -2.86 8.92
N CYS A 513 -21.17 -2.11 8.53
CA CYS A 513 -21.17 -0.66 8.70
C CYS A 513 -22.60 -0.14 8.86
N PHE A 514 -22.74 0.95 9.62
CA PHE A 514 -24.03 1.58 9.85
C PHE A 514 -24.27 2.74 8.89
N HIS A 515 -25.08 2.48 7.87
CA HIS A 515 -25.42 3.46 6.83
C HIS A 515 -26.44 4.51 7.29
N TYR A 516 -26.04 5.40 8.20
CA TYR A 516 -26.93 6.40 8.81
C TYR A 516 -27.58 7.32 7.76
N LYS A 517 -26.86 7.69 6.70
CA LYS A 517 -27.35 8.57 5.63
C LYS A 517 -28.50 7.91 4.86
N LYS A 518 -28.36 6.63 4.48
CA LYS A 518 -29.43 5.86 3.81
C LYS A 518 -30.62 5.62 4.73
N LEU A 519 -30.37 5.36 6.01
CA LEU A 519 -31.45 5.24 7.00
C LEU A 519 -32.26 6.53 7.09
N VAL A 520 -31.60 7.69 7.15
CA VAL A 520 -32.25 9.01 7.17
C VAL A 520 -33.04 9.24 5.87
N LEU A 521 -32.47 8.93 4.70
CA LEU A 521 -33.20 9.03 3.42
C LEU A 521 -34.43 8.12 3.39
N TYR A 522 -34.33 6.90 3.91
CA TYR A 522 -35.47 5.99 4.02
C TYR A 522 -36.54 6.56 4.95
N ILE A 523 -36.14 7.10 6.11
CA ILE A 523 -37.06 7.78 7.03
C ILE A 523 -37.75 8.97 6.35
N ILE A 524 -37.02 9.78 5.58
CA ILE A 524 -37.58 10.91 4.82
C ILE A 524 -38.56 10.40 3.76
N ALA A 525 -38.21 9.36 3.00
CA ALA A 525 -39.08 8.78 1.97
C ALA A 525 -40.37 8.22 2.57
N VAL A 526 -40.28 7.48 3.68
CA VAL A 526 -41.45 6.97 4.43
C VAL A 526 -42.30 8.12 4.96
N PHE A 527 -41.67 9.18 5.49
CA PHE A 527 -42.39 10.36 5.96
C PHE A 527 -43.14 11.07 4.82
N LEU A 528 -42.51 11.26 3.66
CA LEU A 528 -43.15 11.85 2.48
C LEU A 528 -44.32 10.98 2.00
N LEU A 529 -44.17 9.66 1.95
CA LEU A 529 -45.24 8.72 1.65
C LEU A 529 -46.41 8.82 2.64
N ALA A 530 -46.12 8.97 3.94
CA ALA A 530 -47.13 9.16 4.97
C ALA A 530 -47.90 10.48 4.77
N VAL A 531 -47.19 11.58 4.46
CA VAL A 531 -47.80 12.90 4.18
C VAL A 531 -48.71 12.83 2.96
N VAL A 532 -48.26 12.21 1.85
CA VAL A 532 -49.07 11.99 0.65
C VAL A 532 -50.31 11.17 0.97
N THR A 533 -50.16 10.09 1.75
CA THR A 533 -51.27 9.22 2.15
C THR A 533 -52.31 9.99 2.97
N VAL A 534 -51.88 10.81 3.94
CA VAL A 534 -52.76 11.66 4.75
C VAL A 534 -53.47 12.70 3.88
N ALA A 535 -52.78 13.33 2.93
CA ALA A 535 -53.37 14.28 2.00
C ALA A 535 -54.45 13.64 1.12
N VAL A 536 -54.17 12.47 0.55
CA VAL A 536 -55.13 11.69 -0.26
C VAL A 536 -56.36 11.30 0.57
N LEU A 537 -56.16 10.79 1.79
CA LEU A 537 -57.25 10.48 2.71
C LEU A 537 -58.07 11.72 3.07
N GLY A 538 -57.43 12.88 3.24
CA GLY A 538 -58.07 14.18 3.44
C GLY A 538 -58.97 14.57 2.27
N VAL A 539 -58.49 14.45 1.03
CA VAL A 539 -59.27 14.71 -0.20
C VAL A 539 -60.46 13.74 -0.31
N ILE A 540 -60.26 12.46 -0.03
CA ILE A 540 -61.34 11.45 -0.04
C ILE A 540 -62.41 11.79 1.00
N ARG A 541 -62.00 12.18 2.23
CA ARG A 541 -62.92 12.63 3.29
C ARG A 541 -63.71 13.86 2.85
N ASN A 542 -63.05 14.82 2.20
CA ASN A 542 -63.70 16.06 1.76
C ASN A 542 -64.71 15.79 0.63
N LYS A 543 -64.37 14.92 -0.34
CA LYS A 543 -65.31 14.44 -1.37
C LYS A 543 -66.51 13.71 -0.76
N LYS A 544 -66.32 12.85 0.25
CA LYS A 544 -67.44 12.21 0.96
C LYS A 544 -68.35 13.22 1.66
N ARG A 545 -67.79 14.27 2.30
CA ARG A 545 -68.58 15.34 2.92
C ARG A 545 -69.41 16.13 1.90
N LEU A 546 -68.81 16.50 0.77
CA LEU A 546 -69.51 17.14 -0.35
C LEU A 546 -70.63 16.26 -0.90
N TRP A 547 -70.39 14.96 -1.04
CA TRP A 547 -71.40 14.02 -1.54
C TRP A 547 -72.57 13.84 -0.55
N VAL A 548 -72.30 13.83 0.76
CA VAL A 548 -73.33 13.83 1.81
C VAL A 548 -74.14 15.13 1.80
N ALA A 549 -73.49 16.29 1.63
CA ALA A 549 -74.17 17.58 1.52
C ALA A 549 -75.09 17.65 0.29
N VAL A 550 -74.63 17.18 -0.88
CA VAL A 550 -75.43 17.08 -2.11
C VAL A 550 -76.60 16.11 -1.95
N LYS A 551 -76.43 15.01 -1.20
CA LYS A 551 -77.51 14.07 -0.91
C LYS A 551 -78.56 14.66 0.04
N GLN A 552 -78.15 15.50 0.99
CA GLN A 552 -79.05 16.27 1.86
C GLN A 552 -79.88 17.29 1.06
N GLU A 553 -79.27 17.98 0.10
CA GLU A 553 -80.01 18.89 -0.79
C GLU A 553 -81.02 18.15 -1.68
N ARG A 554 -80.66 16.98 -2.24
CA ARG A 554 -81.59 16.14 -3.02
C ARG A 554 -82.72 15.57 -2.16
N GLY A 555 -82.46 15.24 -0.89
CA GLY A 555 -83.50 14.88 0.08
C GLY A 555 -84.45 16.03 0.42
N SER A 556 -83.94 17.27 0.50
CA SER A 556 -84.74 18.46 0.73
C SER A 556 -85.62 18.83 -0.48
N LYS A 557 -85.12 18.64 -1.71
CA LYS A 557 -85.88 18.84 -2.96
C LYS A 557 -87.02 17.83 -3.11
N LYS A 558 -86.79 16.55 -2.81
CA LYS A 558 -87.88 15.53 -2.79
C LYS A 558 -88.95 15.82 -1.74
N LYS A 559 -88.60 16.37 -0.56
CA LYS A 559 -89.59 16.84 0.43
C LYS A 559 -90.36 18.09 -0.03
N ARG A 560 -89.75 18.96 -0.85
CA ARG A 560 -90.42 20.13 -1.46
C ARG A 560 -91.32 19.75 -2.64
N GLU A 561 -91.02 18.69 -3.38
CA GLU A 561 -91.85 18.17 -4.48
C GLU A 561 -93.03 17.32 -3.99
N ALA A 562 -92.84 16.49 -2.95
CA ALA A 562 -93.95 15.77 -2.31
C ALA A 562 -94.97 16.69 -1.61
N LYS A 563 -94.54 17.87 -1.13
CA LYS A 563 -95.44 18.92 -0.62
C LYS A 563 -96.12 19.74 -1.72
N LYS A 564 -95.63 19.64 -2.97
CA LYS A 564 -96.19 20.30 -4.16
C LYS A 564 -97.27 19.46 -4.82
N GLU A 565 -97.19 18.12 -4.79
CA GLU A 565 -98.23 17.25 -5.38
C GLU A 565 -99.54 17.17 -4.58
N VAL A 566 -99.53 17.48 -3.27
CA VAL A 566 -100.78 17.55 -2.46
C VAL A 566 -101.46 18.93 -2.56
N ALA A 567 -100.78 19.96 -3.07
CA ALA A 567 -101.30 21.33 -3.18
C ALA A 567 -101.73 21.72 -4.61
N ILE A 568 -101.69 20.80 -5.58
CA ILE A 568 -102.16 21.00 -6.96
C ILE A 568 -103.47 20.23 -7.15
N ARG A 569 -104.43 20.48 -6.26
CA ARG A 569 -105.85 20.13 -6.45
C ARG A 569 -106.75 21.02 -5.60
N SER A 570 -106.49 22.31 -5.59
CA SER A 570 -107.45 23.29 -5.10
C SER A 570 -107.17 24.66 -5.72
N VAL A 571 -108.14 25.12 -6.53
CA VAL A 571 -108.46 26.54 -6.76
C VAL A 571 -107.45 27.27 -7.64
N ALA A 572 -107.58 27.33 -8.98
CA ALA A 572 -108.68 27.92 -9.75
C ALA A 572 -109.19 29.25 -9.16
N GLY A 573 -108.58 30.37 -9.57
CA GLY A 573 -109.18 31.70 -9.47
C GLY A 573 -108.40 32.68 -8.61
N GLN A 574 -107.63 33.56 -9.28
CA GLN A 574 -107.56 35.02 -9.02
C GLN A 574 -106.38 35.61 -9.80
N SER A 575 -106.59 35.76 -11.11
CA SER A 575 -105.96 36.81 -11.89
C SER A 575 -106.59 38.16 -11.53
N ALA A 576 -105.78 39.22 -11.51
CA ALA A 576 -106.16 40.65 -11.41
C ALA A 576 -106.04 41.32 -10.02
N GLU A 577 -104.82 41.51 -9.49
CA GLU A 577 -104.62 42.53 -8.43
C GLU A 577 -103.18 43.10 -8.35
N TRP A 578 -102.55 43.47 -9.47
CA TRP A 578 -101.21 44.10 -9.43
C TRP A 578 -100.99 45.35 -10.30
N GLN A 579 -102.00 45.85 -11.03
CA GLN A 579 -101.80 46.99 -11.96
C GLN A 579 -102.12 48.41 -11.42
N ASN A 580 -102.71 48.59 -10.23
CA ASN A 580 -103.23 49.91 -9.81
C ASN A 580 -102.47 50.64 -8.68
N ARG A 581 -101.13 50.55 -8.61
CA ARG A 581 -100.38 51.29 -7.56
C ARG A 581 -99.80 52.64 -7.97
N TYR A 582 -99.76 52.98 -9.26
CA TYR A 582 -99.07 54.20 -9.73
C TYR A 582 -99.89 54.96 -10.79
N CYS A 583 -99.82 56.29 -10.77
CA CYS A 583 -100.43 57.15 -11.77
C CYS A 583 -99.79 56.92 -13.14
N PRO A 584 -100.55 56.52 -14.18
CA PRO A 584 -99.97 56.23 -15.50
C PRO A 584 -99.40 57.49 -16.18
N ARG A 585 -99.81 58.70 -15.75
CA ARG A 585 -99.35 59.95 -16.35
C ARG A 585 -98.07 60.51 -15.74
N CYS A 586 -97.83 60.30 -14.45
CA CYS A 586 -96.68 60.92 -13.77
C CYS A 586 -95.91 59.99 -12.82
N GLY A 587 -96.30 58.71 -12.72
CA GLY A 587 -95.65 57.72 -11.88
C GLY A 587 -95.85 57.88 -10.38
N ALA A 588 -96.61 58.89 -9.91
CA ALA A 588 -96.84 59.09 -8.48
C ALA A 588 -97.71 57.96 -7.89
N LEU A 589 -97.36 57.48 -6.68
CA LEU A 589 -98.07 56.42 -5.98
C LEU A 589 -99.55 56.81 -5.74
N HIS A 590 -100.48 55.93 -6.12
CA HIS A 590 -101.91 56.15 -5.91
C HIS A 590 -102.26 55.94 -4.44
N LYS A 591 -102.72 57.00 -3.77
CA LYS A 591 -103.27 56.88 -2.41
C LYS A 591 -104.63 56.18 -2.49
N LYS A 592 -104.75 55.05 -1.79
CA LYS A 592 -105.93 54.17 -1.78
C LYS A 592 -107.20 54.99 -1.49
N GLY A 593 -108.14 55.01 -2.43
CA GLY A 593 -109.43 55.73 -2.33
C GLY A 593 -109.51 57.12 -2.98
N GLY A 594 -108.40 57.67 -3.49
CA GLY A 594 -108.41 58.98 -4.17
C GLY A 594 -108.90 58.89 -5.63
N LYS A 595 -109.90 59.71 -6.01
CA LYS A 595 -110.42 59.74 -7.40
C LYS A 595 -109.48 60.45 -8.40
N PHE A 596 -108.54 61.25 -7.90
CA PHE A 596 -107.58 62.00 -8.71
C PHE A 596 -106.16 61.89 -8.15
N CYS A 597 -105.15 62.02 -8.99
CA CYS A 597 -103.74 62.08 -8.62
C CYS A 597 -103.43 63.42 -7.96
N GLY A 598 -102.98 63.39 -6.70
CA GLY A 598 -102.63 64.61 -5.95
C GLY A 598 -101.45 65.40 -6.51
N LYS A 599 -100.72 64.88 -7.51
CA LYS A 599 -99.57 65.57 -8.13
C LYS A 599 -99.90 66.22 -9.48
N CYS A 600 -100.70 65.58 -10.33
CA CYS A 600 -100.99 66.07 -11.70
C CYS A 600 -102.48 66.18 -12.04
N GLY A 601 -103.38 65.90 -11.09
CA GLY A 601 -104.83 65.99 -11.29
C GLY A 601 -105.45 64.89 -12.17
N TYR A 602 -104.66 63.90 -12.62
CA TYR A 602 -105.15 62.79 -13.45
C TYR A 602 -106.21 61.96 -12.71
N LYS A 603 -107.37 61.70 -13.34
CA LYS A 603 -108.45 60.90 -12.77
C LYS A 603 -108.16 59.40 -12.97
N PHE A 604 -108.18 58.63 -11.89
CA PHE A 604 -107.94 57.17 -11.91
C PHE A 604 -109.17 56.38 -12.35
#